data_AF-A0AAU9N9D6-F1
#
_entry.id   AF-A0AAU9N9D6-F1
#
_cell.length_a   1.000
_cell.length_b   1.000
_cell.length_c   1.000
_cell.angle_alpha   90.00
_cell.angle_beta   90.00
_cell.angle_gamma   90.00
#
_symmetry.space_group_name_H-M   'P 1'
#
loop_
_entity.id
_entity.type
_entity.pdbx_description
1 polymer ?
#
loop_
_entity_poly.entity_id
_entity_poly.type
_entity_poly.pdbx_seq_one_letter_code
_entity_poly.pdbx_strand_id
1 'polypeptide(L)'
;MMMHIFIGFITHMNHRNLVQLVPDEVKNMWNEWALRGLILISLSSQIILSLLGNIRKYNPRTRIRITLWCNYLLAYAVASAALGIITRTALDVCNTSHSISQHHKANSSELMSFWAPFLLHHLGGPDTITAFALEDNELLVKTLCRDWVSIRSSSVYTLVVLARLFSSPTAKPIGLFIRFHQVFRTCSSSKGFNAKVEAVPEPPLPVINHAYPQEGKEISIAYDLFQSFKRLFVDLILTFEDRDSSLSYFRHFKSSDAFRVVEIELGFAYDMLYTKANVVYTILGLILRLTSIFLLFLIPVGFYFLNDRNHYHWIDVAITSLLIGATIFMEIFAVITMLRSDWTDHWLSQRNYTRKSLVFQFLKQPTKQRWSGSIAQLDLLSVALEEKPASLMAIQKFFGVDKYRVKHRYKTYMKVSDDLQDLIYRPFHESMGGNSDPKVLCTHKGSFALRENKCDALLWSINKVEFDQSILIWHIATALCYYAEDEDKDHVGNIDIHRRESKNISDYLLYLLVSYPVMLPIGIGMIRYRDTCAEAMRFFKEKRSYFCHEI
;
A
#
# COMPACT_ATOMS: atom_id res chain seq x y z
N MET A 1 15.30 7.22 8.84
CA MET A 1 16.06 7.20 10.11
C MET A 1 16.17 5.80 10.70
N MET A 2 15.08 5.08 11.00
CA MET A 2 15.16 3.71 11.55
C MET A 2 15.84 2.68 10.64
N MET A 3 15.71 2.76 9.31
CA MET A 3 16.41 1.86 8.39
C MET A 3 17.93 2.07 8.42
N HIS A 4 18.39 3.33 8.53
CA HIS A 4 19.81 3.65 8.72
C HIS A 4 20.30 3.30 10.13
N ILE A 5 19.43 3.34 11.14
CA ILE A 5 19.77 2.86 12.49
C ILE A 5 19.85 1.34 12.49
N PHE A 6 18.99 0.60 11.77
CA PHE A 6 19.03 -0.87 11.73
C PHE A 6 20.17 -1.40 10.88
N ILE A 7 20.40 -0.81 9.69
CA ILE A 7 21.58 -1.08 8.86
C ILE A 7 22.83 -0.63 9.62
N GLY A 8 22.79 0.53 10.27
CA GLY A 8 23.83 1.04 11.16
C GLY A 8 24.09 0.11 12.33
N PHE A 9 23.07 -0.48 12.95
CA PHE A 9 23.22 -1.42 14.07
C PHE A 9 23.82 -2.75 13.60
N ILE A 10 23.44 -3.22 12.40
CA ILE A 10 24.02 -4.42 11.77
C ILE A 10 25.47 -4.16 11.30
N THR A 11 25.79 -2.96 10.82
CA THR A 11 27.15 -2.59 10.37
C THR A 11 28.07 -2.10 11.49
N HIS A 12 27.52 -1.60 12.61
CA HIS A 12 28.24 -1.04 13.75
C HIS A 12 28.37 -2.01 14.93
N MET A 13 27.66 -3.15 14.91
CA MET A 13 28.06 -4.32 15.71
C MET A 13 29.42 -4.78 15.23
N ASN A 14 30.46 -4.34 15.94
CA ASN A 14 31.89 -4.61 15.71
C ASN A 14 32.17 -6.05 15.24
N HIS A 15 32.22 -6.21 13.92
CA HIS A 15 32.47 -7.47 13.22
C HIS A 15 33.85 -8.06 13.53
N ARG A 16 34.76 -7.31 14.17
CA ARG A 16 36.12 -7.79 14.48
C ARG A 16 36.24 -8.53 15.81
N ASN A 17 35.44 -8.20 16.83
CA ASN A 17 35.58 -8.80 18.16
C ASN A 17 34.64 -9.99 18.39
N LEU A 18 33.45 -10.00 17.77
CA LEU A 18 32.51 -11.13 17.90
C LEU A 18 32.89 -12.33 17.01
N VAL A 19 33.55 -12.10 15.87
CA VAL A 19 33.95 -13.17 14.95
C VAL A 19 35.07 -14.04 15.55
N GLN A 20 35.86 -13.53 16.49
CA GLN A 20 36.88 -14.33 17.19
C GLN A 20 36.29 -15.30 18.22
N LEU A 21 35.07 -15.07 18.70
CA LEU A 21 34.35 -15.93 19.66
C LEU A 21 33.49 -17.02 19.01
N VAL A 22 33.34 -16.98 17.68
CA VAL A 22 32.52 -17.95 16.94
C VAL A 22 33.37 -19.19 16.62
N PRO A 23 32.94 -20.41 16.99
CA PRO A 23 33.62 -21.65 16.64
C PRO A 23 33.87 -21.75 15.13
N ASP A 24 35.00 -22.31 14.72
CA ASP A 24 35.37 -22.38 13.31
C ASP A 24 34.40 -23.26 12.48
N GLU A 25 33.74 -24.23 13.12
CA GLU A 25 32.62 -24.99 12.53
C GLU A 25 31.45 -24.09 12.13
N VAL A 26 31.08 -23.11 12.98
CA VAL A 26 30.00 -22.16 12.72
C VAL A 26 30.41 -21.17 11.63
N LYS A 27 31.67 -20.75 11.58
CA LYS A 27 32.19 -19.90 10.47
C LYS A 27 32.16 -20.63 9.14
N ASN A 28 32.58 -21.89 9.11
CA ASN A 28 32.58 -22.71 7.90
C ASN A 28 31.15 -22.96 7.41
N MET A 29 30.23 -23.30 8.33
CA MET A 29 28.82 -23.45 8.03
C MET A 29 28.19 -22.13 7.53
N TRP A 30 28.52 -21.00 8.16
CA TRP A 30 28.07 -19.68 7.72
C TRP A 30 28.58 -19.34 6.32
N ASN A 31 29.86 -19.57 6.03
CA ASN A 31 30.43 -19.29 4.73
C ASN A 31 29.78 -20.12 3.60
N GLU A 32 29.38 -21.36 3.90
CA GLU A 32 28.71 -22.23 2.93
C GLU A 32 27.24 -21.88 2.72
N TRP A 33 26.51 -21.59 3.81
CA TRP A 33 25.05 -21.43 3.77
C TRP A 33 24.56 -19.99 3.70
N ALA A 34 25.39 -18.99 4.03
CA ALA A 34 24.95 -17.60 4.10
C ALA A 34 24.32 -17.12 2.78
N LEU A 35 24.97 -17.37 1.64
CA LEU A 35 24.44 -16.95 0.35
C LEU A 35 23.13 -17.68 0.01
N ARG A 36 23.11 -19.02 0.16
CA ARG A 36 21.92 -19.86 -0.07
C ARG A 36 20.73 -19.39 0.78
N GLY A 37 20.97 -19.15 2.07
CA GLY A 37 19.96 -18.66 3.01
C GLY A 37 19.43 -17.27 2.64
N LEU A 38 20.32 -16.32 2.27
CA LEU A 38 19.90 -14.99 1.84
C LEU A 38 19.04 -15.04 0.56
N ILE A 39 19.36 -15.91 -0.39
CA ILE A 39 18.56 -16.10 -1.61
C ILE A 39 17.15 -16.61 -1.26
N LEU A 40 17.05 -17.61 -0.38
CA LEU A 40 15.76 -18.17 0.04
C LEU A 40 14.92 -17.17 0.84
N ILE A 41 15.53 -16.38 1.72
CA ILE A 41 14.85 -15.31 2.45
C ILE A 41 14.37 -14.24 1.47
N SER A 42 15.21 -13.84 0.51
CA SER A 42 14.85 -12.88 -0.53
C SER A 42 13.63 -13.36 -1.32
N LEU A 43 13.65 -14.60 -1.79
CA LEU A 43 12.54 -15.21 -2.53
C LEU A 43 11.26 -15.25 -1.69
N SER A 44 11.35 -15.69 -0.44
CA SER A 44 10.23 -15.76 0.49
C SER A 44 9.59 -14.39 0.71
N SER A 45 10.41 -13.35 0.93
CA SER A 45 9.93 -11.99 1.06
C SER A 45 9.24 -11.48 -0.20
N GLN A 46 9.73 -11.80 -1.40
CA GLN A 46 9.07 -11.40 -2.65
C GLN A 46 7.70 -12.04 -2.82
N ILE A 47 7.58 -13.34 -2.55
CA ILE A 47 6.30 -14.06 -2.61
C ILE A 47 5.30 -13.44 -1.63
N ILE A 48 5.73 -13.18 -0.39
CA ILE A 48 4.89 -12.54 0.63
C ILE A 48 4.45 -11.13 0.19
N LEU A 49 5.38 -10.32 -0.33
CA LEU A 49 5.07 -8.97 -0.81
C LEU A 49 4.09 -8.99 -1.98
N SER A 50 4.21 -9.93 -2.90
CA SER A 50 3.30 -10.05 -4.04
C SER A 50 1.88 -10.42 -3.62
N LEU A 51 1.75 -11.45 -2.80
CA LEU A 51 0.45 -11.94 -2.31
C LEU A 51 -0.21 -10.92 -1.37
N LEU A 52 0.51 -10.47 -0.33
CA LEU A 52 -0.05 -9.55 0.65
C LEU A 52 -0.21 -8.13 0.09
N GLY A 53 0.60 -7.72 -0.89
CA GLY A 53 0.50 -6.41 -1.54
C GLY A 53 -0.85 -6.23 -2.22
N ASN A 54 -1.32 -7.27 -2.92
CA ASN A 54 -2.66 -7.30 -3.49
C ASN A 54 -3.75 -7.35 -2.40
N ILE A 55 -3.53 -8.10 -1.32
CA ILE A 55 -4.49 -8.24 -0.21
C ILE A 55 -4.65 -6.95 0.61
N ARG A 56 -3.61 -6.12 0.70
CA ARG A 56 -3.58 -4.87 1.47
C ARG A 56 -4.74 -3.94 1.13
N LYS A 57 -5.15 -3.91 -0.15
CA LYS A 57 -6.19 -3.01 -0.66
C LYS A 57 -7.55 -3.25 0.02
N TYR A 58 -7.90 -4.50 0.31
CA TYR A 58 -9.20 -4.88 0.88
C TYR A 58 -9.15 -5.47 2.28
N ASN A 59 -7.97 -5.73 2.85
CA ASN A 59 -7.86 -6.26 4.21
C ASN A 59 -7.23 -5.24 5.17
N PRO A 60 -8.00 -4.68 6.12
CA PRO A 60 -7.53 -3.58 6.94
C PRO A 60 -6.74 -4.07 8.18
N ARG A 61 -6.58 -5.39 8.36
CA ARG A 61 -5.94 -5.98 9.55
C ARG A 61 -4.52 -5.46 9.74
N THR A 62 -4.23 -5.00 10.95
CA THR A 62 -2.91 -4.46 11.32
C THR A 62 -1.78 -5.48 11.14
N ARG A 63 -2.05 -6.78 11.33
CA ARG A 63 -1.06 -7.85 11.12
C ARG A 63 -0.55 -7.91 9.67
N ILE A 64 -1.42 -7.70 8.68
CA ILE A 64 -1.02 -7.69 7.27
C ILE A 64 -0.12 -6.49 6.99
N ARG A 65 -0.49 -5.31 7.49
CA ARG A 65 0.31 -4.09 7.33
C ARG A 65 1.70 -4.21 7.96
N ILE A 66 1.80 -4.77 9.18
CA ILE A 66 3.09 -5.00 9.84
C ILE A 66 3.93 -6.03 9.07
N THR A 67 3.31 -7.14 8.64
CA THR A 67 4.01 -8.19 7.88
C THR A 67 4.56 -7.65 6.56
N LEU A 68 3.76 -6.87 5.84
CA LEU A 68 4.19 -6.18 4.61
C LEU A 68 5.33 -5.21 4.87
N TRP A 69 5.22 -4.39 5.92
CA TRP A 69 6.26 -3.43 6.28
C TRP A 69 7.59 -4.11 6.58
N CYS A 70 7.57 -5.18 7.40
CA CYS A 70 8.76 -5.96 7.71
C CYS A 70 9.38 -6.58 6.45
N ASN A 71 8.58 -7.22 5.60
CA ASN A 71 9.08 -7.84 4.37
C ASN A 71 9.58 -6.82 3.36
N TYR A 72 8.96 -5.63 3.29
CA TYR A 72 9.36 -4.56 2.38
C TYR A 72 10.77 -4.06 2.73
N LEU A 73 11.04 -3.83 4.02
CA LEU A 73 12.37 -3.46 4.50
C LEU A 73 13.38 -4.61 4.34
N LEU A 74 12.97 -5.83 4.66
CA LEU A 74 13.83 -7.02 4.61
C LEU A 74 14.27 -7.35 3.18
N ALA A 75 13.35 -7.29 2.22
CA ALA A 75 13.59 -7.70 0.84
C ALA A 75 14.76 -6.95 0.19
N TYR A 76 14.82 -5.62 0.38
CA TYR A 76 15.90 -4.81 -0.16
C TYR A 76 17.23 -5.13 0.54
N ALA A 77 17.24 -5.17 1.88
CA ALA A 77 18.47 -5.42 2.65
C ALA A 77 19.10 -6.78 2.32
N VAL A 78 18.28 -7.83 2.25
CA VAL A 78 18.72 -9.20 1.99
C VAL A 78 19.24 -9.36 0.55
N ALA A 79 18.53 -8.81 -0.44
CA ALA A 79 18.97 -8.92 -1.83
C ALA A 79 20.28 -8.16 -2.08
N SER A 80 20.44 -6.97 -1.48
CA SER A 80 21.67 -6.19 -1.55
C SER A 80 22.84 -6.89 -0.84
N ALA A 81 22.61 -7.49 0.33
CA ALA A 81 23.63 -8.26 1.04
C ALA A 81 24.08 -9.49 0.23
N ALA A 82 23.14 -10.25 -0.35
CA ALA A 82 23.45 -11.40 -1.20
C ALA A 82 24.27 -10.98 -2.43
N LEU A 83 23.90 -9.87 -3.09
CA LEU A 83 24.65 -9.35 -4.23
C LEU A 83 26.05 -8.87 -3.84
N GLY A 84 26.21 -8.30 -2.64
CA GLY A 84 27.51 -7.93 -2.08
C GLY A 84 28.44 -9.13 -1.88
N ILE A 85 27.90 -10.25 -1.37
CA ILE A 85 28.65 -11.50 -1.23
C ILE A 85 29.08 -12.03 -2.60
N ILE A 86 28.15 -12.12 -3.57
CA ILE A 86 28.45 -12.58 -4.94
C ILE A 86 29.54 -11.72 -5.56
N THR A 87 29.46 -10.40 -5.41
CA THR A 87 30.45 -9.46 -5.95
C THR A 87 31.83 -9.69 -5.37
N ARG A 88 31.93 -9.85 -4.04
CA ARG A 88 33.21 -10.10 -3.37
C ARG A 88 33.83 -11.42 -3.84
N THR A 89 33.02 -12.48 -3.89
CA THR A 89 33.48 -13.80 -4.35
C THR A 89 33.93 -13.76 -5.81
N ALA A 90 33.24 -13.02 -6.68
CA ALA A 90 33.66 -12.84 -8.07
C ALA A 90 34.99 -12.08 -8.20
N LEU A 91 35.21 -11.07 -7.37
CA LEU A 91 36.45 -10.29 -7.35
C LEU A 91 37.65 -11.12 -6.87
N ASP A 92 37.45 -11.94 -5.84
CA ASP A 92 38.49 -12.83 -5.31
C ASP A 92 38.95 -13.86 -6.38
N VAL A 93 38.01 -14.37 -7.19
CA VAL A 93 38.32 -15.27 -8.31
C VAL A 93 39.13 -14.56 -9.41
N CYS A 94 38.86 -13.29 -9.69
CA CYS A 94 39.63 -12.52 -10.68
C CYS A 94 41.06 -12.20 -10.22
N ASN A 95 41.27 -12.02 -8.91
CA ASN A 95 42.57 -11.62 -8.37
C ASN A 95 43.52 -12.81 -8.09
N THR A 96 43.01 -14.04 -8.02
CA THR A 96 43.82 -15.21 -7.63
C THR A 96 44.26 -16.02 -8.86
N SER A 97 45.51 -15.81 -9.30
CA SER A 97 46.16 -16.47 -10.44
C SER A 97 46.93 -17.76 -10.05
N HIS A 98 46.30 -18.73 -9.38
CA HIS A 98 46.92 -20.05 -9.15
C HIS A 98 45.96 -21.23 -9.41
N SER A 99 46.53 -22.32 -9.94
CA SER A 99 45.97 -23.11 -11.04
C SER A 99 45.45 -24.51 -10.71
N ILE A 100 45.10 -24.85 -9.45
CA ILE A 100 44.69 -26.25 -9.13
C ILE A 100 43.35 -26.36 -8.38
N SER A 101 42.93 -25.36 -7.58
CA SER A 101 41.59 -25.34 -6.97
C SER A 101 40.52 -24.67 -7.84
N GLN A 102 40.87 -24.31 -9.08
CA GLN A 102 40.04 -23.46 -9.95
C GLN A 102 38.75 -24.14 -10.40
N HIS A 103 38.71 -25.46 -10.65
CA HIS A 103 37.52 -26.10 -11.22
C HIS A 103 36.29 -26.05 -10.29
N HIS A 104 36.43 -26.42 -9.01
CA HIS A 104 35.30 -26.33 -8.07
C HIS A 104 34.89 -24.89 -7.75
N LYS A 105 35.87 -23.97 -7.64
CA LYS A 105 35.61 -22.56 -7.33
C LYS A 105 35.00 -21.82 -8.54
N ALA A 106 35.42 -22.13 -9.76
CA ALA A 106 34.86 -21.59 -11.00
C ALA A 106 33.40 -22.04 -11.19
N ASN A 107 33.08 -23.31 -10.99
CA ASN A 107 31.70 -23.82 -11.10
C ASN A 107 30.76 -23.14 -10.09
N SER A 108 31.21 -22.92 -8.85
CA SER A 108 30.44 -22.16 -7.86
C SER A 108 30.23 -20.70 -8.29
N SER A 109 31.22 -20.07 -8.92
CA SER A 109 31.13 -18.69 -9.41
C SER A 109 30.23 -18.53 -10.63
N GLU A 110 30.15 -19.54 -11.50
CA GLU A 110 29.23 -19.56 -12.64
C GLU A 110 27.77 -19.62 -12.18
N LEU A 111 27.46 -20.44 -11.17
CA LEU A 111 26.12 -20.54 -10.63
C LEU A 111 25.73 -19.32 -9.76
N MET A 112 26.68 -18.74 -9.02
CA MET A 112 26.47 -17.44 -8.36
C MET A 112 26.16 -16.32 -9.37
N SER A 113 26.78 -16.37 -10.54
CA SER A 113 26.48 -15.45 -11.66
C SER A 113 25.07 -15.67 -12.23
N PHE A 114 24.51 -16.88 -12.10
CA PHE A 114 23.11 -17.18 -12.43
C PHE A 114 22.12 -16.60 -11.41
N TRP A 115 22.46 -16.59 -10.12
CA TRP A 115 21.59 -16.07 -9.05
C TRP A 115 21.54 -14.54 -8.98
N ALA A 116 22.63 -13.84 -9.29
CA ALA A 116 22.67 -12.37 -9.32
C ALA A 116 21.52 -11.73 -10.14
N PRO A 117 21.19 -12.22 -11.34
CA PRO A 117 19.97 -11.91 -12.09
C PRO A 117 18.66 -11.91 -11.30
N PHE A 118 18.39 -12.99 -10.57
CA PHE A 118 17.15 -13.14 -9.79
C PHE A 118 17.12 -12.18 -8.62
N LEU A 119 18.27 -11.96 -7.97
CA LEU A 119 18.39 -10.97 -6.89
C LEU A 119 18.17 -9.54 -7.41
N LEU A 120 18.64 -9.22 -8.61
CA LEU A 120 18.36 -7.94 -9.28
C LEU A 120 16.87 -7.81 -9.64
N HIS A 121 16.21 -8.90 -10.05
CA HIS A 121 14.76 -8.94 -10.25
C HIS A 121 14.01 -8.72 -8.92
N HIS A 122 14.44 -9.36 -7.82
CA HIS A 122 13.86 -9.17 -6.48
C HIS A 122 14.02 -7.73 -5.98
N LEU A 123 15.18 -7.09 -6.22
CA LEU A 123 15.38 -5.66 -5.93
C LEU A 123 14.39 -4.78 -6.69
N GLY A 124 13.86 -5.26 -7.82
CA GLY A 124 12.82 -4.64 -8.64
C GLY A 124 11.47 -4.49 -7.94
N GLY A 125 11.19 -5.33 -6.94
CA GLY A 125 9.91 -5.40 -6.22
C GLY A 125 8.77 -5.95 -7.09
N PRO A 126 7.73 -6.54 -6.48
CA PRO A 126 6.59 -7.07 -7.22
C PRO A 126 5.67 -5.94 -7.71
N ASP A 127 4.84 -6.23 -8.71
CA ASP A 127 3.98 -5.21 -9.33
C ASP A 127 2.86 -4.71 -8.42
N THR A 128 2.53 -5.49 -7.39
CA THR A 128 1.46 -5.21 -6.44
C THR A 128 1.83 -4.18 -5.36
N ILE A 129 3.11 -3.87 -5.17
CA ILE A 129 3.56 -2.85 -4.21
C ILE A 129 4.85 -2.17 -4.70
N THR A 130 4.74 -0.88 -5.05
CA THR A 130 5.89 -0.02 -5.39
C THR A 130 6.35 0.80 -4.19
N ALA A 131 5.39 1.35 -3.45
CA ALA A 131 5.62 2.15 -2.26
C ALA A 131 4.86 1.56 -1.06
N PHE A 132 5.45 1.65 0.12
CA PHE A 132 4.72 1.36 1.35
C PHE A 132 3.92 2.59 1.81
N ALA A 133 4.55 3.77 1.80
CA ALA A 133 3.93 5.08 2.04
C ALA A 133 4.19 6.05 0.87
N LEU A 134 3.47 7.17 0.81
CA LEU A 134 3.61 8.15 -0.29
C LEU A 134 5.01 8.78 -0.28
N GLU A 135 5.52 9.06 0.91
CA GLU A 135 6.85 9.63 1.15
C GLU A 135 7.97 8.68 0.69
N ASP A 136 7.70 7.37 0.68
CA ASP A 136 8.65 6.38 0.19
C ASP A 136 8.85 6.49 -1.31
N ASN A 137 7.87 6.95 -2.11
CA ASN A 137 8.07 7.17 -3.55
C ASN A 137 9.06 8.31 -3.83
N GLU A 138 8.99 9.39 -3.05
CA GLU A 138 9.92 10.52 -3.15
C GLU A 138 11.34 10.16 -2.69
N LEU A 139 11.43 9.46 -1.56
CA LEU A 139 12.68 8.98 -1.01
C LEU A 139 13.27 7.81 -1.81
N LEU A 140 12.46 6.93 -2.41
CA LEU A 140 12.94 5.88 -3.30
C LEU A 140 13.56 6.49 -4.54
N VAL A 141 12.95 7.48 -5.17
CA VAL A 141 13.55 8.12 -6.37
C VAL A 141 14.90 8.73 -6.00
N LYS A 142 15.00 9.45 -4.87
CA LYS A 142 16.26 10.05 -4.41
C LYS A 142 17.30 9.00 -3.97
N THR A 143 16.88 7.95 -3.27
CA THR A 143 17.76 6.89 -2.75
C THR A 143 18.19 5.95 -3.87
N LEU A 144 17.29 5.55 -4.76
CA LEU A 144 17.63 4.85 -5.99
C LEU A 144 18.54 5.72 -6.84
N CYS A 145 18.26 7.00 -7.08
CA CYS A 145 19.13 7.86 -7.90
C CYS A 145 20.53 8.04 -7.26
N ARG A 146 20.62 8.17 -5.93
CA ARG A 146 21.89 8.24 -5.17
C ARG A 146 22.65 6.91 -5.18
N ASP A 147 21.96 5.79 -4.97
CA ASP A 147 22.53 4.45 -5.04
C ASP A 147 22.87 4.08 -6.50
N TRP A 148 22.19 4.65 -7.49
CA TRP A 148 22.50 4.56 -8.92
C TRP A 148 23.77 5.32 -9.27
N VAL A 149 24.03 6.47 -8.65
CA VAL A 149 25.34 7.16 -8.76
C VAL A 149 26.44 6.29 -8.12
N SER A 150 26.14 5.59 -7.03
CA SER A 150 27.05 4.61 -6.42
C SER A 150 27.20 3.31 -7.23
N ILE A 151 26.20 2.89 -8.02
CA ILE A 151 26.29 1.76 -8.95
C ILE A 151 26.99 2.21 -10.25
N ARG A 152 26.94 3.49 -10.60
CA ARG A 152 27.69 4.08 -11.74
C ARG A 152 29.20 4.14 -11.50
N SER A 153 29.68 4.22 -10.26
CA SER A 153 31.12 3.98 -9.99
C SER A 153 31.51 2.50 -10.14
N SER A 154 30.53 1.61 -10.26
CA SER A 154 30.66 0.23 -10.74
C SER A 154 30.38 0.11 -12.25
N SER A 155 30.69 1.16 -13.02
CA SER A 155 30.67 1.12 -14.49
C SER A 155 31.61 0.04 -15.07
N VAL A 156 32.60 -0.40 -14.29
CA VAL A 156 33.45 -1.58 -14.59
C VAL A 156 32.70 -2.90 -14.34
N TYR A 157 31.80 -2.97 -13.35
CA TYR A 157 31.11 -4.20 -12.92
C TYR A 157 29.99 -4.63 -13.87
N THR A 158 29.13 -3.70 -14.30
CA THR A 158 28.10 -4.02 -15.30
C THR A 158 28.75 -4.43 -16.60
N LEU A 159 29.86 -3.80 -17.00
CA LEU A 159 30.62 -4.15 -18.19
C LEU A 159 31.34 -5.51 -18.07
N VAL A 160 31.90 -5.87 -16.91
CA VAL A 160 32.62 -7.15 -16.70
C VAL A 160 31.65 -8.33 -16.53
N VAL A 161 30.56 -8.16 -15.78
CA VAL A 161 29.51 -9.18 -15.65
C VAL A 161 28.75 -9.35 -16.97
N LEU A 162 28.44 -8.26 -17.68
CA LEU A 162 27.88 -8.36 -19.04
C LEU A 162 28.90 -8.98 -20.00
N ALA A 163 30.18 -8.61 -19.96
CA ALA A 163 31.20 -9.21 -20.83
C ALA A 163 31.28 -10.74 -20.65
N ARG A 164 31.24 -11.24 -19.40
CA ARG A 164 31.18 -12.69 -19.12
C ARG A 164 29.83 -13.34 -19.48
N LEU A 165 28.70 -12.68 -19.22
CA LEU A 165 27.38 -13.14 -19.64
C LEU A 165 27.23 -13.20 -21.17
N PHE A 166 27.88 -12.29 -21.90
CA PHE A 166 27.93 -12.27 -23.37
C PHE A 166 28.96 -13.25 -23.95
N SER A 167 29.89 -13.78 -23.16
CA SER A 167 30.82 -14.84 -23.59
C SER A 167 30.18 -16.23 -23.63
N SER A 168 29.23 -16.54 -22.74
CA SER A 168 28.49 -17.82 -22.80
C SER A 168 27.20 -17.69 -23.64
N PRO A 169 26.91 -18.60 -24.58
CA PRO A 169 25.66 -18.57 -25.35
C PRO A 169 24.39 -18.67 -24.47
N THR A 170 24.49 -19.30 -23.30
CA THR A 170 23.37 -19.65 -22.41
C THR A 170 23.00 -18.57 -21.41
N ALA A 171 23.93 -17.67 -21.04
CA ALA A 171 23.66 -16.61 -20.06
C ALA A 171 23.21 -15.27 -20.67
N LYS A 172 23.28 -15.13 -22.00
CA LYS A 172 22.74 -14.00 -22.80
C LYS A 172 21.25 -13.71 -22.57
N PRO A 173 20.32 -14.69 -22.63
CA PRO A 173 18.89 -14.43 -22.42
C PRO A 173 18.58 -13.93 -21.00
N ILE A 174 19.33 -14.42 -20.00
CA ILE A 174 19.18 -14.02 -18.59
C ILE A 174 19.66 -12.57 -18.39
N GLY A 175 20.85 -12.22 -18.92
CA GLY A 175 21.37 -10.86 -18.92
C GLY A 175 20.44 -9.84 -19.60
N LEU A 176 19.84 -10.25 -20.73
CA LEU A 176 18.89 -9.44 -21.48
C LEU A 176 17.58 -9.26 -20.70
N PHE A 177 17.03 -10.32 -20.10
CA PHE A 177 15.82 -10.29 -19.26
C PHE A 177 15.95 -9.30 -18.11
N ILE A 178 17.06 -9.31 -17.38
CA ILE A 178 17.27 -8.40 -16.23
C ILE A 178 17.37 -6.96 -16.70
N ARG A 179 18.20 -6.68 -17.71
CA ARG A 179 18.40 -5.32 -18.22
C ARG A 179 17.09 -4.74 -18.72
N PHE A 180 16.30 -5.58 -19.36
CA PHE A 180 14.99 -5.23 -19.88
C PHE A 180 13.95 -5.01 -18.77
N HIS A 181 13.89 -5.89 -17.77
CA HIS A 181 13.03 -5.73 -16.59
C HIS A 181 13.45 -4.51 -15.73
N GLN A 182 14.75 -4.19 -15.68
CA GLN A 182 15.28 -2.97 -15.05
C GLN A 182 14.89 -1.71 -15.83
N VAL A 183 14.94 -1.73 -17.17
CA VAL A 183 14.45 -0.63 -18.02
C VAL A 183 12.95 -0.45 -17.82
N PHE A 184 12.17 -1.53 -17.81
CA PHE A 184 10.73 -1.49 -17.49
C PHE A 184 10.48 -0.82 -16.13
N ARG A 185 11.29 -1.15 -15.11
CA ARG A 185 11.21 -0.50 -13.79
C ARG A 185 11.58 0.97 -13.82
N THR A 186 12.64 1.37 -14.51
CA THR A 186 13.05 2.79 -14.60
C THR A 186 11.97 3.62 -15.30
N CYS A 187 11.37 3.08 -16.36
CA CYS A 187 10.20 3.68 -16.99
C CYS A 187 9.00 3.73 -16.03
N SER A 188 8.79 2.68 -15.22
CA SER A 188 7.74 2.60 -14.19
C SER A 188 7.89 3.64 -13.08
N SER A 189 9.11 3.85 -12.60
CA SER A 189 9.40 4.81 -11.53
C SER A 189 9.43 6.25 -12.05
N SER A 190 9.84 6.48 -13.29
CA SER A 190 9.91 7.82 -13.90
C SER A 190 8.53 8.36 -14.30
N LYS A 191 7.62 7.52 -14.80
CA LYS A 191 6.27 7.95 -15.22
C LYS A 191 5.30 8.18 -14.06
N GLY A 192 5.57 7.62 -12.88
CA GLY A 192 4.81 7.94 -11.66
C GLY A 192 5.05 9.37 -11.15
N PHE A 193 6.16 10.01 -11.55
CA PHE A 193 6.59 11.31 -11.02
C PHE A 193 6.73 12.41 -12.09
N ASN A 194 7.02 12.08 -13.35
CA ASN A 194 6.93 13.04 -14.45
C ASN A 194 5.48 13.19 -14.93
N ALA A 195 4.62 13.67 -14.04
CA ALA A 195 3.61 14.61 -14.49
C ALA A 195 4.38 15.89 -14.84
N LYS A 196 5.04 15.90 -16.01
CA LYS A 196 5.34 17.18 -16.64
C LYS A 196 4.00 17.90 -16.68
N VAL A 197 4.01 19.15 -16.25
CA VAL A 197 2.98 20.13 -16.59
C VAL A 197 3.06 20.33 -18.10
N GLU A 198 2.73 19.30 -18.87
CA GLU A 198 2.25 19.46 -20.22
C GLU A 198 0.82 19.93 -20.02
N ALA A 199 0.54 21.14 -20.52
CA ALA A 199 -0.82 21.57 -20.75
C ALA A 199 -1.47 20.45 -21.59
N VAL A 200 -2.25 19.61 -20.93
CA VAL A 200 -3.09 18.63 -21.59
C VAL A 200 -3.99 19.46 -22.49
N PRO A 201 -3.94 19.31 -23.83
CA PRO A 201 -4.90 19.97 -24.69
C PRO A 201 -6.27 19.54 -24.18
N GLU A 202 -7.13 20.51 -23.90
CA GLU A 202 -8.51 20.25 -23.49
C GLU A 202 -9.09 19.19 -24.44
N PRO A 203 -9.42 17.98 -23.95
CA PRO A 203 -10.13 17.04 -24.80
C PRO A 203 -11.42 17.75 -25.24
N PRO A 204 -11.78 17.71 -26.54
CA PRO A 204 -13.06 18.25 -26.97
C PRO A 204 -14.15 17.60 -26.11
N LEU A 205 -15.01 18.47 -25.55
CA LEU A 205 -16.12 18.10 -24.69
C LEU A 205 -16.75 16.78 -25.17
N PRO A 206 -16.81 15.72 -24.35
CA PRO A 206 -17.73 14.66 -24.67
C PRO A 206 -19.11 15.31 -24.76
N VAL A 207 -19.78 15.17 -25.90
CA VAL A 207 -21.18 15.55 -26.04
C VAL A 207 -21.92 14.72 -25.00
N ILE A 208 -22.25 15.35 -23.86
CA ILE A 208 -23.06 14.76 -22.81
C ILE A 208 -24.47 14.67 -23.40
N ASN A 209 -24.75 13.57 -24.09
CA ASN A 209 -26.14 13.17 -24.28
C ASN A 209 -26.72 13.00 -22.88
N HIS A 210 -27.78 13.73 -22.57
CA HIS A 210 -28.54 13.73 -21.30
C HIS A 210 -29.20 12.37 -20.95
N ALA A 211 -28.65 11.27 -21.44
CA ALA A 211 -29.11 9.93 -21.13
C ALA A 211 -28.42 9.43 -19.86
N TYR A 212 -29.24 9.00 -18.90
CA TYR A 212 -28.86 8.20 -17.73
C TYR A 212 -27.72 7.22 -18.09
N PRO A 213 -26.67 7.10 -17.27
CA PRO A 213 -25.57 6.19 -17.59
C PRO A 213 -26.11 4.77 -17.76
N GLN A 214 -25.96 4.23 -18.97
CA GLN A 214 -26.25 2.83 -19.26
C GLN A 214 -25.40 1.96 -18.33
N GLU A 215 -26.01 0.91 -17.76
CA GLU A 215 -25.31 -0.11 -16.95
C GLU A 215 -24.01 -0.53 -17.65
N GLY A 216 -22.87 -0.40 -16.96
CA GLY A 216 -21.54 -0.72 -17.49
C GLY A 216 -20.66 0.49 -17.86
N LYS A 217 -21.16 1.73 -17.76
CA LYS A 217 -20.35 2.96 -17.97
C LYS A 217 -19.73 3.53 -16.68
N GLU A 218 -20.00 2.95 -15.51
CA GLU A 218 -19.54 3.48 -14.21
C GLU A 218 -18.00 3.56 -14.13
N ILE A 219 -17.30 2.59 -14.73
CA ILE A 219 -15.83 2.55 -14.75
C ILE A 219 -15.27 3.68 -15.64
N SER A 220 -15.92 4.01 -16.75
CA SER A 220 -15.48 5.11 -17.61
C SER A 220 -15.67 6.45 -16.91
N ILE A 221 -16.84 6.66 -16.30
CA ILE A 221 -17.12 7.88 -15.54
C ILE A 221 -16.14 8.04 -14.39
N ALA A 222 -15.90 6.97 -13.62
CA ALA A 222 -14.93 6.98 -12.53
C ALA A 222 -13.50 7.29 -13.01
N TYR A 223 -13.11 6.79 -14.19
CA TYR A 223 -11.80 7.11 -14.77
C TYR A 223 -11.70 8.58 -15.18
N ASP A 224 -12.74 9.14 -15.82
CA ASP A 224 -12.78 10.54 -16.22
C ASP A 224 -12.70 11.47 -15.00
N LEU A 225 -13.49 11.17 -13.95
CA LEU A 225 -13.41 11.87 -12.66
C LEU A 225 -12.01 11.76 -12.05
N PHE A 226 -11.41 10.56 -12.06
CA PHE A 226 -10.05 10.35 -11.58
C PHE A 226 -9.02 11.21 -12.34
N GLN A 227 -9.17 11.41 -13.66
CA GLN A 227 -8.25 12.27 -14.42
C GLN A 227 -8.32 13.74 -13.99
N SER A 228 -9.48 14.24 -13.57
CA SER A 228 -9.62 15.57 -12.98
C SER A 228 -9.09 15.60 -11.55
N PHE A 229 -9.56 14.70 -10.68
CA PHE A 229 -9.24 14.71 -9.24
C PHE A 229 -7.79 14.34 -8.91
N LYS A 230 -7.08 13.59 -9.77
CA LYS A 230 -5.66 13.29 -9.53
C LYS A 230 -4.78 14.54 -9.39
N ARG A 231 -5.23 15.67 -9.94
CA ARG A 231 -4.58 16.99 -9.81
C ARG A 231 -4.53 17.45 -8.34
N LEU A 232 -5.54 17.11 -7.54
CA LEU A 232 -5.57 17.46 -6.12
C LEU A 232 -4.45 16.76 -5.32
N PHE A 233 -4.00 15.56 -5.73
CA PHE A 233 -2.91 14.87 -5.04
C PHE A 233 -1.55 15.56 -5.18
N VAL A 234 -1.42 16.50 -6.11
CA VAL A 234 -0.21 17.31 -6.34
C VAL A 234 -0.48 18.79 -6.07
N ASP A 235 -1.49 19.09 -5.26
CA ASP A 235 -1.92 20.44 -4.85
C ASP A 235 -2.28 21.38 -6.00
N LEU A 236 -2.68 20.84 -7.16
CA LEU A 236 -3.21 21.65 -8.27
C LEU A 236 -4.69 21.98 -8.04
N ILE A 237 -5.07 23.21 -8.37
CA ILE A 237 -6.44 23.71 -8.22
C ILE A 237 -7.32 23.18 -9.36
N LEU A 238 -8.50 22.67 -9.02
CA LEU A 238 -9.52 22.28 -10.01
C LEU A 238 -10.16 23.51 -10.65
N THR A 239 -10.49 23.41 -11.94
CA THR A 239 -11.25 24.47 -12.62
C THR A 239 -12.71 24.44 -12.19
N PHE A 240 -13.43 25.54 -12.41
CA PHE A 240 -14.89 25.58 -12.20
C PHE A 240 -15.61 24.56 -13.09
N GLU A 241 -15.12 24.34 -14.31
CA GLU A 241 -15.64 23.35 -15.25
C GLU A 241 -15.49 21.91 -14.75
N ASP A 242 -14.32 21.55 -14.21
CA ASP A 242 -14.08 20.23 -13.60
C ASP A 242 -15.10 19.97 -12.47
N ARG A 243 -15.34 20.97 -11.63
CA ARG A 243 -16.31 20.90 -10.52
C ARG A 243 -17.73 20.76 -11.05
N ASP A 244 -18.17 21.62 -11.96
CA ASP A 244 -19.54 21.64 -12.45
C ASP A 244 -19.86 20.36 -13.25
N SER A 245 -18.88 19.82 -13.97
CA SER A 245 -18.93 18.49 -14.60
C SER A 245 -19.14 17.38 -13.57
N SER A 246 -18.34 17.34 -12.49
CA SER A 246 -18.50 16.35 -11.42
C SER A 246 -19.90 16.41 -10.77
N LEU A 247 -20.38 17.62 -10.47
CA LEU A 247 -21.71 17.85 -9.89
C LEU A 247 -22.82 17.34 -10.81
N SER A 248 -22.66 17.52 -12.12
CA SER A 248 -23.63 17.02 -13.11
C SER A 248 -23.79 15.49 -13.05
N TYR A 249 -22.70 14.74 -12.84
CA TYR A 249 -22.76 13.29 -12.67
C TYR A 249 -23.45 12.91 -11.36
N PHE A 250 -22.99 13.47 -10.23
CA PHE A 250 -23.51 13.12 -8.90
C PHE A 250 -24.98 13.53 -8.71
N ARG A 251 -25.50 14.55 -9.40
CA ARG A 251 -26.94 14.88 -9.35
C ARG A 251 -27.85 13.73 -9.77
N HIS A 252 -27.39 12.88 -10.69
CA HIS A 252 -28.20 11.81 -11.27
C HIS A 252 -27.96 10.45 -10.60
N PHE A 253 -26.92 10.32 -9.78
CA PHE A 253 -26.60 9.07 -9.09
C PHE A 253 -27.46 8.86 -7.86
N LYS A 254 -27.83 7.60 -7.63
CA LYS A 254 -28.32 7.13 -6.32
C LYS A 254 -27.13 7.02 -5.36
N SER A 255 -27.40 6.99 -4.05
CA SER A 255 -26.36 6.86 -3.01
C SER A 255 -25.37 5.71 -3.29
N SER A 256 -25.88 4.50 -3.50
CA SER A 256 -25.04 3.33 -3.79
C SER A 256 -24.20 3.46 -5.05
N ASP A 257 -24.73 4.09 -6.11
CA ASP A 257 -24.02 4.31 -7.36
C ASP A 257 -22.91 5.35 -7.20
N ALA A 258 -23.18 6.43 -6.47
CA ALA A 258 -22.20 7.46 -6.16
C ALA A 258 -21.02 6.88 -5.37
N PHE A 259 -21.29 6.12 -4.31
CA PHE A 259 -20.23 5.45 -3.53
C PHE A 259 -19.46 4.43 -4.36
N ARG A 260 -20.13 3.71 -5.26
CA ARG A 260 -19.48 2.76 -6.18
C ARG A 260 -18.54 3.46 -7.17
N VAL A 261 -18.92 4.62 -7.71
CA VAL A 261 -18.04 5.43 -8.58
C VAL A 261 -16.82 5.95 -7.81
N VAL A 262 -17.02 6.50 -6.61
CA VAL A 262 -15.93 6.96 -5.74
C VAL A 262 -15.01 5.81 -5.34
N GLU A 263 -15.55 4.62 -5.08
CA GLU A 263 -14.76 3.42 -4.78
C GLU A 263 -13.84 3.03 -5.96
N ILE A 264 -14.35 3.09 -7.20
CA ILE A 264 -13.55 2.82 -8.40
C ILE A 264 -12.48 3.91 -8.61
N GLU A 265 -12.86 5.17 -8.43
CA GLU A 265 -11.96 6.33 -8.57
C GLU A 265 -10.78 6.25 -7.59
N LEU A 266 -11.07 6.02 -6.30
CA LEU A 266 -10.04 5.78 -5.28
C LEU A 266 -9.23 4.52 -5.57
N GLY A 267 -9.83 3.53 -6.21
CA GLY A 267 -9.16 2.34 -6.72
C GLY A 267 -8.08 2.68 -7.75
N PHE A 268 -8.38 3.56 -8.71
CA PHE A 268 -7.41 4.07 -9.70
C PHE A 268 -6.33 4.91 -9.06
N ALA A 269 -6.69 5.80 -8.13
CA ALA A 269 -5.73 6.61 -7.38
C ALA A 269 -4.75 5.75 -6.57
N TYR A 270 -5.25 4.73 -5.87
CA TYR A 270 -4.41 3.78 -5.15
C TYR A 270 -3.45 3.05 -6.08
N ASP A 271 -3.95 2.53 -7.21
CA ASP A 271 -3.14 1.77 -8.16
C ASP A 271 -2.05 2.68 -8.79
N MET A 272 -2.36 3.95 -9.06
CA MET A 272 -1.38 4.93 -9.53
C MET A 272 -0.27 5.20 -8.50
N LEU A 273 -0.62 5.36 -7.22
CA LEU A 273 0.33 5.77 -6.18
C LEU A 273 1.15 4.60 -5.61
N TYR A 274 0.56 3.41 -5.50
CA TYR A 274 1.13 2.30 -4.74
C TYR A 274 1.44 1.05 -5.58
N THR A 275 1.12 1.03 -6.88
CA THR A 275 1.38 -0.12 -7.76
C THR A 275 2.06 0.32 -9.07
N LYS A 276 2.45 -0.64 -9.92
CA LYS A 276 3.04 -0.35 -11.25
C LYS A 276 2.00 -0.13 -12.36
N ALA A 277 0.72 0.06 -12.03
CA ALA A 277 -0.39 0.13 -13.00
C ALA A 277 -0.12 1.12 -14.15
N ASN A 278 0.32 2.34 -13.85
CA ASN A 278 0.57 3.39 -14.85
C ASN A 278 1.53 3.01 -15.98
N VAL A 279 2.39 2.01 -15.77
CA VAL A 279 3.31 1.54 -16.81
C VAL A 279 2.87 0.21 -17.39
N VAL A 280 2.32 -0.68 -16.57
CA VAL A 280 1.79 -1.97 -17.01
C VAL A 280 0.71 -1.81 -18.09
N TYR A 281 -0.19 -0.83 -17.97
CA TYR A 281 -1.31 -0.64 -18.92
C TYR A 281 -0.95 0.19 -20.17
N THR A 282 0.33 0.52 -20.38
CA THR A 282 0.77 1.19 -21.61
C THR A 282 1.16 0.19 -22.69
N ILE A 283 1.09 0.57 -23.97
CA ILE A 283 1.53 -0.30 -25.10
C ILE A 283 2.99 -0.72 -24.89
N LEU A 284 3.86 0.22 -24.49
CA LEU A 284 5.24 -0.08 -24.16
C LEU A 284 5.32 -1.09 -23.01
N GLY A 285 4.55 -0.92 -21.93
CA GLY A 285 4.52 -1.85 -20.82
C GLY A 285 4.05 -3.26 -21.20
N LEU A 286 3.09 -3.37 -22.11
CA LEU A 286 2.62 -4.65 -22.63
C LEU A 286 3.70 -5.35 -23.47
N ILE A 287 4.36 -4.62 -24.38
CA ILE A 287 5.51 -5.13 -25.14
C ILE A 287 6.59 -5.63 -24.17
N LEU A 288 6.89 -4.82 -23.15
CA LEU A 288 7.88 -5.17 -22.14
C LEU A 288 7.45 -6.45 -21.36
N ARG A 289 6.20 -6.57 -20.93
CA ARG A 289 5.74 -7.83 -20.28
C ARG A 289 5.82 -9.04 -21.20
N LEU A 290 5.42 -8.92 -22.46
CA LEU A 290 5.49 -10.04 -23.42
C LEU A 290 6.93 -10.49 -23.66
N THR A 291 7.86 -9.54 -23.81
CA THR A 291 9.30 -9.86 -23.92
C THR A 291 9.84 -10.46 -22.63
N SER A 292 9.43 -9.98 -21.45
CA SER A 292 9.80 -10.54 -20.14
C SER A 292 9.40 -12.02 -20.05
N ILE A 293 8.12 -12.31 -20.31
CA ILE A 293 7.58 -13.68 -20.29
C ILE A 293 8.31 -14.57 -21.30
N PHE A 294 8.53 -14.09 -22.53
CA PHE A 294 9.25 -14.84 -23.56
C PHE A 294 10.67 -15.21 -23.11
N LEU A 295 11.41 -14.25 -22.56
CA LEU A 295 12.76 -14.48 -22.07
C LEU A 295 12.77 -15.45 -20.88
N LEU A 296 11.78 -15.40 -20.00
CA LEU A 296 11.66 -16.31 -18.86
C LEU A 296 11.50 -17.78 -19.31
N PHE A 297 10.78 -18.04 -20.40
CA PHE A 297 10.65 -19.39 -20.95
C PHE A 297 11.97 -19.95 -21.51
N LEU A 298 12.94 -19.09 -21.88
CA LEU A 298 14.26 -19.52 -22.34
C LEU A 298 15.20 -19.91 -21.19
N ILE A 299 14.95 -19.42 -19.97
CA ILE A 299 15.83 -19.64 -18.81
C ILE A 299 15.88 -21.12 -18.37
N PRO A 300 14.75 -21.86 -18.22
CA PRO A 300 14.79 -23.29 -17.89
C PRO A 300 15.54 -24.13 -18.92
N VAL A 301 15.36 -23.81 -20.21
CA VAL A 301 16.04 -24.49 -21.33
C VAL A 301 17.55 -24.27 -21.25
N GLY A 302 17.98 -23.02 -21.05
CA GLY A 302 19.39 -22.69 -20.85
C GLY A 302 19.99 -23.38 -19.61
N PHE A 303 19.24 -23.46 -18.51
CA PHE A 303 19.66 -24.15 -17.30
C PHE A 303 19.79 -25.67 -17.50
N TYR A 304 18.86 -26.30 -18.22
CA TYR A 304 18.92 -27.71 -18.57
C TYR A 304 20.21 -28.07 -19.32
N PHE A 305 20.57 -27.29 -20.35
CA PHE A 305 21.82 -27.49 -21.09
C PHE A 305 23.09 -27.25 -20.26
N LEU A 306 23.04 -26.38 -19.24
CA LEU A 306 24.15 -26.18 -18.31
C LEU A 306 24.28 -27.34 -17.29
N ASN A 307 23.16 -27.93 -16.90
CA ASN A 307 23.10 -28.97 -15.87
C ASN A 307 23.55 -30.36 -16.37
N ASP A 308 23.50 -30.63 -17.67
CA ASP A 308 23.92 -31.89 -18.31
C ASP A 308 25.39 -32.27 -18.03
N ARG A 309 26.16 -31.33 -17.48
CA ARG A 309 27.58 -31.52 -17.15
C ARG A 309 27.82 -32.17 -15.77
N ASN A 310 26.83 -32.44 -14.91
CA ASN A 310 27.00 -33.09 -13.58
C ASN A 310 28.04 -32.43 -12.61
N HIS A 311 28.42 -31.17 -12.81
CA HIS A 311 29.48 -30.52 -12.01
C HIS A 311 28.98 -29.70 -10.80
N TYR A 312 27.67 -29.67 -10.53
CA TYR A 312 27.05 -28.79 -9.53
C TYR A 312 26.52 -29.55 -8.30
N HIS A 313 26.55 -28.91 -7.14
CA HIS A 313 25.97 -29.47 -5.93
C HIS A 313 24.44 -29.52 -6.05
N TRP A 314 23.82 -30.64 -5.65
CA TRP A 314 22.38 -30.86 -5.82
C TRP A 314 21.51 -29.78 -5.14
N ILE A 315 21.98 -29.24 -4.00
CA ILE A 315 21.29 -28.14 -3.29
C ILE A 315 21.23 -26.88 -4.16
N ASP A 316 22.32 -26.58 -4.86
CA ASP A 316 22.39 -25.35 -5.65
C ASP A 316 21.55 -25.47 -6.93
N VAL A 317 21.47 -26.69 -7.49
CA VAL A 317 20.51 -27.02 -8.56
C VAL A 317 19.08 -26.85 -8.06
N ALA A 318 18.75 -27.39 -6.88
CA ALA A 318 17.42 -27.28 -6.29
C ALA A 318 17.01 -25.82 -6.02
N ILE A 319 17.90 -24.99 -5.46
CA ILE A 319 17.66 -23.56 -5.23
C ILE A 319 17.42 -22.85 -6.57
N THR A 320 18.20 -23.18 -7.59
CA THR A 320 18.07 -22.56 -8.92
C THR A 320 16.75 -22.93 -9.58
N SER A 321 16.33 -24.19 -9.52
CA SER A 321 15.02 -24.64 -9.99
C SER A 321 13.89 -23.96 -9.24
N LEU A 322 14.02 -23.78 -7.92
CA LEU A 322 13.04 -23.06 -7.09
C LEU A 322 12.93 -21.58 -7.49
N LEU A 323 14.05 -20.90 -7.74
CA LEU A 323 14.06 -19.51 -8.20
C LEU A 323 13.32 -19.35 -9.54
N ILE A 324 13.65 -20.20 -10.52
CA ILE A 324 13.01 -20.18 -11.84
C ILE A 324 11.50 -20.42 -11.70
N GLY A 325 11.11 -21.47 -10.97
CA GLY A 325 9.71 -21.81 -10.75
C GLY A 325 8.93 -20.70 -10.04
N ALA A 326 9.53 -20.08 -9.02
CA ALA A 326 8.91 -18.98 -8.30
C ALA A 326 8.81 -17.71 -9.16
N THR A 327 9.80 -17.38 -9.99
CA THR A 327 9.71 -16.25 -10.93
C THR A 327 8.58 -16.46 -11.95
N ILE A 328 8.45 -17.69 -12.51
CA ILE A 328 7.32 -18.05 -13.39
C ILE A 328 5.99 -17.88 -12.68
N PHE A 329 5.87 -18.42 -11.46
CA PHE A 329 4.66 -18.27 -10.65
C PHE A 329 4.29 -16.80 -10.43
N MET A 330 5.28 -15.95 -10.11
CA MET A 330 5.08 -14.54 -9.82
C MET A 330 4.67 -13.73 -11.05
N GLU A 331 5.24 -14.03 -12.22
CA GLU A 331 4.85 -13.42 -13.51
C GLU A 331 3.43 -13.83 -13.92
N ILE A 332 3.08 -15.13 -13.77
CA ILE A 332 1.71 -15.61 -14.00
C ILE A 332 0.75 -14.89 -13.04
N PHE A 333 1.10 -14.80 -11.75
CA PHE A 333 0.30 -14.09 -10.77
C PHE A 333 0.13 -12.60 -11.14
N ALA A 334 1.17 -11.93 -11.60
CA ALA A 334 1.13 -10.53 -12.03
C ALA A 334 0.28 -10.31 -13.30
N VAL A 335 0.23 -11.28 -14.21
CA VAL A 335 -0.68 -11.26 -15.38
C VAL A 335 -2.13 -11.48 -14.94
N ILE A 336 -2.38 -12.43 -14.04
CA ILE A 336 -3.73 -12.68 -13.51
C ILE A 336 -4.27 -11.46 -12.76
N THR A 337 -3.47 -10.83 -11.88
CA THR A 337 -3.89 -9.63 -11.15
C THR A 337 -4.11 -8.45 -12.11
N MET A 338 -3.26 -8.29 -13.12
CA MET A 338 -3.42 -7.27 -14.16
C MET A 338 -4.75 -7.45 -14.91
N LEU A 339 -5.05 -8.65 -15.42
CA LEU A 339 -6.26 -8.91 -16.19
C LEU A 339 -7.55 -8.81 -15.36
N ARG A 340 -7.45 -8.91 -14.03
CA ARG A 340 -8.60 -8.80 -13.11
C ARG A 340 -8.89 -7.38 -12.64
N SER A 341 -8.00 -6.42 -12.87
CA SER A 341 -8.15 -5.05 -12.36
C SER A 341 -9.20 -4.23 -13.13
N ASP A 342 -9.61 -3.10 -12.56
CA ASP A 342 -10.51 -2.14 -13.19
C ASP A 342 -9.86 -1.43 -14.40
N TRP A 343 -8.52 -1.36 -14.44
CA TRP A 343 -7.78 -0.82 -15.59
C TRP A 343 -7.98 -1.64 -16.86
N THR A 344 -8.08 -2.97 -16.73
CA THR A 344 -8.40 -3.83 -17.88
C THR A 344 -9.81 -3.58 -18.38
N ASP A 345 -10.76 -3.32 -17.49
CA ASP A 345 -12.14 -2.99 -17.89
C ASP A 345 -12.20 -1.69 -18.66
N HIS A 346 -11.53 -0.65 -18.16
CA HIS A 346 -11.44 0.63 -18.85
C HIS A 346 -10.75 0.49 -20.23
N TRP A 347 -9.65 -0.28 -20.31
CA TRP A 347 -8.95 -0.51 -21.57
C TRP A 347 -9.79 -1.31 -22.59
N LEU A 348 -10.59 -2.28 -22.13
CA LEU A 348 -11.52 -3.03 -22.98
C LEU A 348 -12.69 -2.15 -23.44
N SER A 349 -13.25 -1.32 -22.54
CA SER A 349 -14.38 -0.46 -22.86
C SER A 349 -14.04 0.59 -23.91
N GLN A 350 -12.83 1.16 -23.88
CA GLN A 350 -12.34 2.06 -24.94
C GLN A 350 -12.35 1.43 -26.34
N ARG A 351 -12.31 0.10 -26.42
CA ARG A 351 -12.27 -0.66 -27.67
C ARG A 351 -13.59 -1.36 -27.98
N ASN A 352 -14.68 -1.01 -27.29
CA ASN A 352 -15.99 -1.64 -27.39
C ASN A 352 -15.99 -3.17 -27.10
N TYR A 353 -15.01 -3.66 -26.34
CA TYR A 353 -14.97 -5.04 -25.87
C TYR A 353 -15.40 -5.14 -24.41
N THR A 354 -15.85 -6.33 -24.01
CA THR A 354 -16.17 -6.65 -22.61
C THR A 354 -15.31 -7.82 -22.14
N ARG A 355 -15.25 -8.04 -20.81
CA ARG A 355 -14.57 -9.21 -20.22
C ARG A 355 -15.03 -10.55 -20.81
N LYS A 356 -16.23 -10.62 -21.40
CA LYS A 356 -16.73 -11.82 -22.08
C LYS A 356 -15.83 -12.28 -23.23
N SER A 357 -15.04 -11.37 -23.81
CA SER A 357 -14.05 -11.67 -24.85
C SER A 357 -12.81 -12.42 -24.33
N LEU A 358 -12.58 -12.47 -23.01
CA LEU A 358 -11.44 -13.19 -22.44
C LEU A 358 -11.66 -14.71 -22.51
N VAL A 359 -10.62 -15.44 -22.90
CA VAL A 359 -10.68 -16.90 -23.13
C VAL A 359 -11.00 -17.66 -21.84
N PHE A 360 -10.31 -17.34 -20.73
CA PHE A 360 -10.42 -18.11 -19.49
C PHE A 360 -11.55 -17.61 -18.58
N GLN A 361 -12.39 -18.54 -18.12
CA GLN A 361 -13.56 -18.24 -17.28
C GLN A 361 -13.20 -17.54 -15.96
N PHE A 362 -12.09 -17.92 -15.33
CA PHE A 362 -11.65 -17.31 -14.06
C PHE A 362 -11.17 -15.85 -14.22
N LEU A 363 -10.79 -15.43 -15.42
CA LEU A 363 -10.40 -14.04 -15.73
C LEU A 363 -11.60 -13.14 -16.03
N LYS A 364 -12.75 -13.73 -16.38
CA LYS A 364 -13.99 -12.99 -16.65
C LYS A 364 -14.58 -12.33 -15.40
N GLN A 365 -14.15 -12.75 -14.21
CA GLN A 365 -14.65 -12.19 -12.95
C GLN A 365 -13.81 -10.98 -12.49
N PRO A 366 -14.42 -9.78 -12.38
CA PRO A 366 -13.75 -8.61 -11.81
C PRO A 366 -13.33 -8.84 -10.37
N THR A 367 -12.40 -8.00 -9.91
CA THR A 367 -12.13 -7.88 -8.48
C THR A 367 -13.40 -7.36 -7.80
N LYS A 368 -14.04 -8.22 -6.99
CA LYS A 368 -15.33 -7.91 -6.35
C LYS A 368 -15.23 -6.85 -5.26
N GLN A 369 -14.02 -6.59 -4.75
CA GLN A 369 -13.80 -5.82 -3.54
C GLN A 369 -12.60 -4.88 -3.75
N ARG A 370 -12.85 -3.57 -3.86
CA ARG A 370 -11.82 -2.56 -4.13
C ARG A 370 -11.29 -1.91 -2.87
N TRP A 371 -11.97 -2.10 -1.75
CA TRP A 371 -11.54 -1.75 -0.40
C TRP A 371 -12.25 -2.63 0.64
N SER A 372 -11.87 -2.50 1.91
CA SER A 372 -12.38 -3.40 2.96
C SER A 372 -13.88 -3.29 3.28
N GLY A 373 -14.58 -2.28 2.74
CA GLY A 373 -15.98 -2.00 3.09
C GLY A 373 -16.17 -1.68 4.57
N SER A 374 -15.10 -1.33 5.27
CA SER A 374 -15.07 -1.18 6.72
C SER A 374 -14.31 0.07 7.11
N ILE A 375 -14.86 0.82 8.07
CA ILE A 375 -14.22 1.99 8.68
C ILE A 375 -13.65 1.62 10.04
N ALA A 376 -12.56 2.28 10.41
CA ALA A 376 -11.98 2.10 11.73
C ALA A 376 -12.85 2.83 12.76
N GLN A 377 -12.89 2.30 13.97
CA GLN A 377 -13.68 2.85 15.07
C GLN A 377 -12.76 3.02 16.28
N LEU A 378 -12.94 4.14 16.97
CA LEU A 378 -12.28 4.44 18.23
C LEU A 378 -13.31 5.10 19.15
N ASP A 379 -13.56 4.48 20.29
CA ASP A 379 -14.49 4.98 21.30
C ASP A 379 -13.73 5.54 22.51
N LEU A 380 -13.98 6.81 22.85
CA LEU A 380 -13.29 7.48 23.95
C LEU A 380 -13.62 6.85 25.30
N LEU A 381 -14.87 6.42 25.51
CA LEU A 381 -15.30 5.84 26.77
C LEU A 381 -14.59 4.50 27.02
N SER A 382 -14.52 3.62 26.03
CA SER A 382 -13.79 2.34 26.13
C SER A 382 -12.31 2.53 26.51
N VAL A 383 -11.68 3.62 26.01
CA VAL A 383 -10.31 3.99 26.37
C VAL A 383 -10.25 4.51 27.81
N ALA A 384 -11.18 5.37 28.21
CA ALA A 384 -11.21 5.95 29.56
C ALA A 384 -11.54 4.93 30.66
N LEU A 385 -12.34 3.90 30.34
CA LEU A 385 -12.73 2.82 31.25
C LEU A 385 -11.70 1.69 31.35
N GLU A 386 -10.60 1.76 30.59
CA GLU A 386 -9.54 0.74 30.53
C GLU A 386 -10.07 -0.69 30.27
N GLU A 387 -11.12 -0.87 29.46
CA GLU A 387 -11.82 -2.17 29.30
C GLU A 387 -10.95 -3.35 28.85
N LYS A 388 -9.78 -3.08 28.25
CA LYS A 388 -8.86 -4.09 27.72
C LYS A 388 -7.51 -4.05 28.45
N PRO A 389 -7.25 -4.93 29.44
CA PRO A 389 -5.97 -4.95 30.15
C PRO A 389 -4.81 -5.32 29.22
N ALA A 390 -3.66 -4.66 29.41
CA ALA A 390 -2.46 -4.93 28.63
C ALA A 390 -1.75 -6.20 29.12
N SER A 391 -1.75 -7.29 28.34
CA SER A 391 -0.88 -8.43 28.63
C SER A 391 0.60 -8.06 28.40
N LEU A 392 1.48 -8.40 29.36
CA LEU A 392 2.95 -8.21 29.33
C LEU A 392 3.44 -6.73 29.29
N MET A 393 3.16 -5.93 30.32
CA MET A 393 3.67 -4.55 30.45
C MET A 393 5.21 -4.43 30.54
N ALA A 394 5.90 -5.41 31.14
CA ALA A 394 7.34 -5.32 31.41
C ALA A 394 8.20 -5.28 30.13
N ILE A 395 7.93 -6.17 29.18
CA ILE A 395 8.60 -6.22 27.87
C ILE A 395 8.24 -4.98 27.03
N GLN A 396 7.04 -4.42 27.23
CA GLN A 396 6.55 -3.26 26.47
C GLN A 396 7.25 -1.95 26.85
N LYS A 397 7.54 -1.76 28.14
CA LYS A 397 8.31 -0.61 28.62
C LYS A 397 9.76 -0.65 28.12
N PHE A 398 10.35 -1.85 28.04
CA PHE A 398 11.74 -2.02 27.59
C PHE A 398 11.98 -1.57 26.14
N PHE A 399 11.02 -1.79 25.23
CA PHE A 399 11.12 -1.36 23.82
C PHE A 399 10.54 0.03 23.53
N GLY A 400 10.04 0.77 24.53
CA GLY A 400 9.46 2.12 24.34
C GLY A 400 8.19 2.17 23.48
N VAL A 401 7.48 1.05 23.29
CA VAL A 401 6.35 0.92 22.34
C VAL A 401 4.99 1.30 22.98
N ASP A 402 4.99 1.71 24.24
CA ASP A 402 3.77 1.85 25.06
C ASP A 402 2.80 2.91 24.50
N LYS A 403 3.33 4.10 24.13
CA LYS A 403 2.52 5.20 23.56
C LYS A 403 1.88 4.87 22.21
N TYR A 404 2.52 4.04 21.38
CA TYR A 404 2.01 3.71 20.04
C TYR A 404 0.99 2.56 20.09
N ARG A 405 1.04 1.69 21.12
CA ARG A 405 0.16 0.52 21.23
C ARG A 405 -1.22 0.79 21.82
N VAL A 406 -1.40 1.80 22.69
CA VAL A 406 -2.73 2.15 23.22
C VAL A 406 -3.71 2.48 22.08
N LYS A 407 -3.25 3.29 21.12
CA LYS A 407 -3.96 3.67 19.90
C LYS A 407 -4.41 2.49 19.03
N HIS A 408 -3.65 1.39 19.02
CA HIS A 408 -4.01 0.17 18.28
C HIS A 408 -4.84 -0.82 19.11
N ARG A 409 -4.84 -0.73 20.44
CA ARG A 409 -5.52 -1.67 21.34
C ARG A 409 -7.04 -1.52 21.32
N TYR A 410 -7.52 -0.28 21.24
CA TYR A 410 -8.94 0.06 21.21
C TYR A 410 -9.50 0.23 19.80
N LYS A 411 -8.65 0.07 18.78
CA LYS A 411 -9.07 0.15 17.38
C LYS A 411 -9.92 -1.05 17.01
N THR A 412 -11.17 -0.81 16.64
CA THR A 412 -12.06 -1.81 16.04
C THR A 412 -12.37 -1.43 14.58
N TYR A 413 -13.06 -2.31 13.87
CA TYR A 413 -13.52 -2.09 12.50
C TYR A 413 -14.99 -2.44 12.42
N MET A 414 -15.74 -1.61 11.70
CA MET A 414 -17.17 -1.78 11.49
C MET A 414 -17.48 -1.64 10.00
N LYS A 415 -18.35 -2.51 9.49
CA LYS A 415 -18.68 -2.58 8.06
C LYS A 415 -19.63 -1.44 7.72
N VAL A 416 -19.32 -0.66 6.69
CA VAL A 416 -20.18 0.43 6.21
C VAL A 416 -21.49 -0.17 5.69
N SER A 417 -22.60 0.24 6.31
CA SER A 417 -23.96 -0.11 5.93
C SER A 417 -24.42 0.76 4.74
N ASP A 418 -25.42 0.29 4.01
CA ASP A 418 -26.06 1.08 2.95
C ASP A 418 -26.81 2.28 3.55
N ASP A 419 -27.34 2.14 4.77
CA ASP A 419 -27.97 3.22 5.53
C ASP A 419 -26.99 4.35 5.86
N LEU A 420 -25.75 4.01 6.23
CA LEU A 420 -24.69 4.99 6.47
C LEU A 420 -24.32 5.74 5.18
N GLN A 421 -24.24 5.04 4.06
CA GLN A 421 -24.00 5.66 2.75
C GLN A 421 -25.11 6.65 2.41
N ASP A 422 -26.37 6.24 2.56
CA ASP A 422 -27.52 7.12 2.31
C ASP A 422 -27.54 8.35 3.24
N LEU A 423 -27.21 8.17 4.52
CA LEU A 423 -27.14 9.26 5.50
C LEU A 423 -26.07 10.31 5.14
N ILE A 424 -24.94 9.88 4.58
CA ILE A 424 -23.88 10.78 4.11
C ILE A 424 -24.27 11.45 2.79
N TYR A 425 -24.88 10.70 1.88
CA TYR A 425 -25.17 11.18 0.53
C TYR A 425 -26.36 12.13 0.45
N ARG A 426 -27.39 11.90 1.26
CA ARG A 426 -28.66 12.65 1.19
C ARG A 426 -28.46 14.17 1.36
N PRO A 427 -27.74 14.68 2.38
CA PRO A 427 -27.52 16.13 2.51
C PRO A 427 -26.73 16.73 1.34
N PHE A 428 -25.80 15.94 0.78
CA PHE A 428 -25.03 16.34 -0.40
C PHE A 428 -25.92 16.44 -1.64
N HIS A 429 -26.79 15.45 -1.85
CA HIS A 429 -27.74 15.40 -2.97
C HIS A 429 -28.76 16.54 -2.91
N GLU A 430 -29.37 16.77 -1.75
CA GLU A 430 -30.32 17.85 -1.50
C GLU A 430 -29.68 19.22 -1.75
N SER A 431 -28.44 19.42 -1.28
CA SER A 431 -27.69 20.66 -1.52
C SER A 431 -27.34 20.89 -2.98
N MET A 432 -27.20 19.83 -3.80
CA MET A 432 -26.93 19.96 -5.24
C MET A 432 -28.18 20.29 -6.06
N GLY A 433 -29.37 19.94 -5.56
CA GLY A 433 -30.66 20.18 -6.22
C GLY A 433 -31.23 21.59 -6.02
N GLY A 434 -30.76 22.34 -5.02
CA GLY A 434 -31.19 23.71 -4.75
C GLY A 434 -30.46 24.78 -5.57
N ASN A 435 -31.02 25.99 -5.64
CA ASN A 435 -30.37 27.21 -6.18
C ASN A 435 -29.19 27.72 -5.32
N SER A 436 -28.78 26.97 -4.30
CA SER A 436 -27.75 27.35 -3.35
C SER A 436 -26.37 26.97 -3.89
N ASP A 437 -25.38 27.85 -3.74
CA ASP A 437 -23.99 27.55 -4.07
C ASP A 437 -23.54 26.32 -3.24
N PRO A 438 -23.09 25.21 -3.86
CA PRO A 438 -22.57 24.04 -3.15
C PRO A 438 -21.43 24.39 -2.16
N LYS A 439 -20.75 25.52 -2.36
CA LYS A 439 -19.74 26.07 -1.44
C LYS A 439 -20.29 26.36 -0.05
N VAL A 440 -21.60 26.59 0.09
CA VAL A 440 -22.28 26.80 1.37
C VAL A 440 -22.21 25.52 2.22
N LEU A 441 -22.38 24.34 1.63
CA LEU A 441 -22.28 23.07 2.37
C LEU A 441 -20.86 22.84 2.91
N CYS A 442 -19.84 23.09 2.09
CA CYS A 442 -18.43 22.89 2.47
C CYS A 442 -17.92 23.90 3.51
N THR A 443 -18.58 25.04 3.68
CA THR A 443 -18.18 26.09 4.63
C THR A 443 -18.86 25.95 5.99
N HIS A 444 -20.02 25.28 6.06
CA HIS A 444 -20.79 25.14 7.28
C HIS A 444 -20.46 23.81 7.96
N LYS A 445 -19.78 23.87 9.11
CA LYS A 445 -19.33 22.72 9.92
C LYS A 445 -20.48 22.01 10.68
N GLY A 446 -21.63 21.81 10.04
CA GLY A 446 -22.84 21.24 10.66
C GLY A 446 -23.82 22.28 11.23
N SER A 447 -23.52 23.58 11.13
CA SER A 447 -24.43 24.65 11.56
C SER A 447 -25.75 24.68 10.77
N PHE A 448 -25.75 24.21 9.52
CA PHE A 448 -26.96 24.07 8.71
C PHE A 448 -27.89 23.00 9.30
N ALA A 449 -27.35 21.81 9.60
CA ALA A 449 -28.10 20.73 10.23
C ALA A 449 -28.69 21.13 11.59
N LEU A 450 -27.96 21.91 12.40
CA LEU A 450 -28.50 22.43 13.67
C LEU A 450 -29.68 23.38 13.46
N ARG A 451 -29.60 24.26 12.47
CA ARG A 451 -30.68 25.23 12.17
C ARG A 451 -31.92 24.55 11.64
N GLU A 452 -31.77 23.57 10.74
CA GLU A 452 -32.89 22.77 10.24
C GLU A 452 -33.61 22.03 11.36
N ASN A 453 -32.86 21.48 12.32
CA ASN A 453 -33.41 20.78 13.49
C ASN A 453 -33.79 21.71 14.65
N LYS A 454 -33.77 23.05 14.45
CA LYS A 454 -34.11 24.07 15.46
C LYS A 454 -33.27 23.96 16.75
N CYS A 455 -32.02 23.52 16.64
CA CYS A 455 -31.05 23.36 17.72
C CYS A 455 -30.05 24.53 17.80
N ASP A 456 -30.52 25.77 17.66
CA ASP A 456 -29.64 26.96 17.65
C ASP A 456 -28.85 27.13 18.96
N ALA A 457 -29.39 26.65 20.08
CA ALA A 457 -28.72 26.65 21.37
C ALA A 457 -27.39 25.88 21.36
N LEU A 458 -27.18 24.94 20.43
CA LEU A 458 -25.96 24.14 20.32
C LEU A 458 -24.93 24.73 19.34
N LEU A 459 -25.22 25.85 18.67
CA LEU A 459 -24.31 26.47 17.70
C LEU A 459 -22.95 26.87 18.30
N TRP A 460 -22.87 27.09 19.62
CA TRP A 460 -21.61 27.37 20.30
C TRP A 460 -20.59 26.23 20.15
N SER A 461 -21.05 24.98 20.08
CA SER A 461 -20.22 23.78 19.97
C SER A 461 -19.50 23.62 18.62
N ILE A 462 -19.82 24.50 17.66
CA ILE A 462 -19.25 24.49 16.31
C ILE A 462 -18.62 25.84 15.98
N ASN A 463 -19.29 26.95 16.31
CA ASN A 463 -18.84 28.29 15.92
C ASN A 463 -17.83 28.92 16.89
N LYS A 464 -17.87 28.56 18.18
CA LYS A 464 -17.01 29.16 19.21
C LYS A 464 -15.80 28.30 19.57
N VAL A 465 -15.65 27.13 18.96
CA VAL A 465 -14.60 26.16 19.26
C VAL A 465 -13.86 25.78 17.98
N GLU A 466 -12.61 25.36 18.13
CA GLU A 466 -11.85 24.79 17.03
C GLU A 466 -12.41 23.42 16.62
N PHE A 467 -12.07 22.97 15.41
CA PHE A 467 -12.71 21.81 14.79
C PHE A 467 -12.43 20.49 15.54
N ASP A 468 -11.21 20.30 16.01
CA ASP A 468 -10.81 19.19 16.87
C ASP A 468 -11.56 19.17 18.21
N GLN A 469 -11.79 20.33 18.82
CA GLN A 469 -12.62 20.42 20.04
C GLN A 469 -14.09 20.10 19.74
N SER A 470 -14.61 20.55 18.60
CA SER A 470 -15.97 20.20 18.16
C SER A 470 -16.14 18.69 17.99
N ILE A 471 -15.16 18.01 17.37
CA ILE A 471 -15.15 16.54 17.25
C ILE A 471 -15.26 15.87 18.63
N LEU A 472 -14.49 16.32 19.62
CA LEU A 472 -14.52 15.74 20.97
C LEU A 472 -15.87 15.96 21.68
N ILE A 473 -16.42 17.17 21.59
CA ILE A 473 -17.73 17.52 22.19
C ILE A 473 -18.82 16.64 21.58
N TRP A 474 -18.91 16.60 20.25
CA TRP A 474 -19.91 15.81 19.56
C TRP A 474 -19.68 14.31 19.72
N HIS A 475 -18.43 13.87 19.93
CA HIS A 475 -18.15 12.47 20.26
C HIS A 475 -18.72 12.06 21.61
N ILE A 476 -18.54 12.89 22.64
CA ILE A 476 -19.15 12.64 23.96
C ILE A 476 -20.67 12.70 23.85
N ALA A 477 -21.23 13.72 23.17
CA ALA A 477 -22.67 13.88 23.03
C ALA A 477 -23.32 12.69 22.31
N THR A 478 -22.75 12.25 21.18
CA THR A 478 -23.26 11.09 20.44
C THR A 478 -23.12 9.79 21.22
N ALA A 479 -22.08 9.63 22.03
CA ALA A 479 -21.96 8.48 22.94
C ALA A 479 -23.04 8.49 24.03
N LEU A 480 -23.32 9.64 24.64
CA LEU A 480 -24.39 9.78 25.64
C LEU A 480 -25.76 9.49 25.03
N CYS A 481 -26.06 10.04 23.85
CA CYS A 481 -27.32 9.75 23.15
C CYS A 481 -27.45 8.29 22.71
N TYR A 482 -26.34 7.63 22.40
CA TYR A 482 -26.34 6.21 22.03
C TYR A 482 -26.74 5.31 23.21
N TYR A 483 -26.21 5.60 24.41
CA TYR A 483 -26.48 4.82 25.62
C TYR A 483 -27.71 5.28 26.42
N ALA A 484 -28.34 6.39 26.05
CA ALA A 484 -29.59 6.82 26.67
C ALA A 484 -30.70 5.80 26.39
N GLU A 485 -31.37 5.30 27.44
CA GLU A 485 -32.52 4.40 27.32
C GLU A 485 -33.72 5.16 26.71
N ASP A 486 -34.36 4.61 25.68
CA ASP A 486 -35.67 5.10 25.20
C ASP A 486 -36.77 4.35 25.98
N GLU A 487 -37.60 5.09 26.72
CA GLU A 487 -38.80 4.54 27.38
C GLU A 487 -39.94 4.24 26.39
N ASP A 488 -39.90 4.77 25.15
CA ASP A 488 -40.97 4.65 24.15
C ASP A 488 -40.66 3.65 23.03
N LYS A 489 -41.45 2.56 22.97
CA LYS A 489 -41.23 1.38 22.10
C LYS A 489 -41.92 1.42 20.73
N ASP A 490 -42.55 2.53 20.34
CA ASP A 490 -43.44 2.56 19.17
C ASP A 490 -42.81 3.09 17.86
N HIS A 491 -41.61 3.69 17.89
CA HIS A 491 -40.88 4.24 16.71
C HIS A 491 -39.45 3.70 16.54
N VAL A 492 -39.21 2.48 17.03
CA VAL A 492 -37.89 1.90 17.31
C VAL A 492 -36.99 1.70 16.07
N GLY A 493 -37.54 1.54 14.87
CA GLY A 493 -36.74 1.18 13.68
C GLY A 493 -35.81 2.29 13.18
N ASN A 494 -36.35 3.44 12.77
CA ASN A 494 -35.57 4.49 12.09
C ASN A 494 -34.73 5.33 13.06
N ILE A 495 -35.23 5.58 14.28
CA ILE A 495 -34.51 6.35 15.31
C ILE A 495 -33.25 5.59 15.76
N ASP A 496 -33.35 4.27 15.93
CA ASP A 496 -32.20 3.41 16.29
C ASP A 496 -31.14 3.40 15.17
N ILE A 497 -31.55 3.36 13.89
CA ILE A 497 -30.61 3.44 12.76
C ILE A 497 -29.84 4.77 12.78
N HIS A 498 -30.53 5.91 12.88
CA HIS A 498 -29.87 7.21 12.92
C HIS A 498 -28.94 7.37 14.14
N ARG A 499 -29.36 6.90 15.31
CA ARG A 499 -28.57 6.90 16.55
C ARG A 499 -27.29 6.09 16.39
N ARG A 500 -27.41 4.87 15.86
CA ARG A 500 -26.31 3.95 15.60
C ARG A 500 -25.33 4.49 14.57
N GLU A 501 -25.82 4.94 13.42
CA GLU A 501 -24.95 5.45 12.35
C GLU A 501 -24.29 6.77 12.72
N SER A 502 -24.94 7.62 13.53
CA SER A 502 -24.31 8.83 14.08
C SER A 502 -23.14 8.49 15.02
N LYS A 503 -23.29 7.48 15.87
CA LYS A 503 -22.20 6.97 16.72
C LYS A 503 -21.05 6.42 15.86
N ASN A 504 -21.36 5.69 14.81
CA ASN A 504 -20.37 5.13 13.88
C ASN A 504 -19.52 6.20 13.18
N ILE A 505 -20.15 7.28 12.70
CA ILE A 505 -19.45 8.44 12.11
C ILE A 505 -18.58 9.12 13.16
N SER A 506 -19.13 9.33 14.34
CA SER A 506 -18.45 9.97 15.47
C SER A 506 -17.17 9.21 15.88
N ASP A 507 -17.24 7.89 15.98
CA ASP A 507 -16.11 7.01 16.33
C ASP A 507 -15.04 7.00 15.23
N TYR A 508 -15.46 7.15 13.97
CA TYR A 508 -14.54 7.30 12.85
C TYR A 508 -13.84 8.67 12.86
N LEU A 509 -14.57 9.76 13.15
CA LEU A 509 -13.97 11.09 13.29
C LEU A 509 -12.98 11.17 14.44
N LEU A 510 -13.31 10.57 15.60
CA LEU A 510 -12.37 10.45 16.70
C LEU A 510 -11.14 9.62 16.30
N TYR A 511 -11.36 8.51 15.59
CA TYR A 511 -10.25 7.73 15.06
C TYR A 511 -9.35 8.56 14.14
N LEU A 512 -9.90 9.39 13.25
CA LEU A 512 -9.12 10.28 12.38
C LEU A 512 -8.34 11.31 13.20
N LEU A 513 -8.97 11.92 14.20
CA LEU A 513 -8.34 12.89 15.09
C LEU A 513 -7.10 12.30 15.78
N VAL A 514 -7.21 11.06 16.26
CA VAL A 514 -6.12 10.38 16.96
C VAL A 514 -5.10 9.76 16.00
N SER A 515 -5.59 9.25 14.85
CA SER A 515 -4.82 8.41 13.94
C SER A 515 -4.16 9.09 12.78
N TYR A 516 -4.89 10.03 12.18
CA TYR A 516 -4.53 10.74 10.97
C TYR A 516 -4.90 12.22 11.12
N PRO A 517 -4.34 12.95 12.10
CA PRO A 517 -4.67 14.36 12.31
C PRO A 517 -4.35 15.23 11.09
N VAL A 518 -3.44 14.78 10.22
CA VAL A 518 -3.08 15.43 8.95
C VAL A 518 -4.24 15.44 7.94
N MET A 519 -5.23 14.56 8.09
CA MET A 519 -6.45 14.56 7.28
C MET A 519 -7.50 15.57 7.77
N LEU A 520 -7.25 16.22 8.92
CA LEU A 520 -8.14 17.21 9.50
C LEU A 520 -7.47 18.60 9.44
N PRO A 521 -8.25 19.69 9.53
CA PRO A 521 -7.71 21.03 9.70
C PRO A 521 -6.65 21.10 10.81
N ILE A 522 -5.58 21.86 10.56
CA ILE A 522 -4.45 22.04 11.48
C ILE A 522 -4.99 22.53 12.84
N GLY A 523 -4.60 21.84 13.92
CA GLY A 523 -5.01 22.18 15.28
C GLY A 523 -4.27 21.36 16.34
N ILE A 524 -4.58 21.61 17.61
CA ILE A 524 -3.98 20.93 18.78
C ILE A 524 -4.76 19.68 19.23
N GLY A 525 -5.43 19.01 18.29
CA GLY A 525 -6.40 17.96 18.58
C GLY A 525 -5.86 16.77 19.35
N MET A 526 -4.60 16.39 19.12
CA MET A 526 -3.95 15.33 19.88
C MET A 526 -3.70 15.69 21.35
N ILE A 527 -3.43 16.96 21.63
CA ILE A 527 -3.23 17.45 23.01
C ILE A 527 -4.59 17.45 23.70
N ARG A 528 -5.59 18.07 23.08
CA ARG A 528 -6.97 18.10 23.61
C ARG A 528 -7.53 16.71 23.85
N TYR A 529 -7.36 15.78 22.91
CA TYR A 529 -7.78 14.39 23.10
C TYR A 529 -7.16 13.76 24.34
N ARG A 530 -5.84 13.95 24.57
CA ARG A 530 -5.17 13.40 25.75
C ARG A 530 -5.68 14.01 27.04
N ASP A 531 -5.88 15.33 27.06
CA ASP A 531 -6.39 16.03 28.22
C ASP A 531 -7.83 15.60 28.53
N THR A 532 -8.69 15.50 27.52
CA THR A 532 -10.07 14.99 27.66
C THR A 532 -10.09 13.54 28.14
N CYS A 533 -9.23 12.66 27.62
CA CYS A 533 -9.13 11.29 28.13
C CYS A 533 -8.65 11.24 29.58
N ALA A 534 -7.67 12.06 29.96
CA ALA A 534 -7.18 12.12 31.33
C ALA A 534 -8.27 12.59 32.30
N GLU A 535 -9.06 13.58 31.90
CA GLU A 535 -10.16 14.10 32.70
C GLU A 535 -11.31 13.08 32.80
N ALA A 536 -11.68 12.43 31.70
CA ALA A 536 -12.65 11.34 31.72
C ALA A 536 -12.20 10.18 32.65
N MET A 537 -10.92 9.80 32.59
CA MET A 537 -10.36 8.77 33.49
C MET A 537 -10.44 9.19 34.96
N ARG A 538 -10.19 10.47 35.29
CA ARG A 538 -10.35 11.00 36.65
C ARG A 538 -11.79 10.92 37.11
N PHE A 539 -12.71 11.42 36.29
CA PHE A 539 -14.15 11.39 36.56
C PHE A 539 -14.66 9.98 36.87
N PHE A 540 -14.30 8.99 36.03
CA PHE A 540 -14.72 7.59 36.25
C PHE A 540 -14.05 6.96 37.48
N LYS A 541 -12.79 7.31 37.78
CA LYS A 541 -12.10 6.84 39.00
C LYS A 541 -12.76 7.39 40.26
N GLU A 542 -13.08 8.68 40.29
CA GLU A 542 -13.80 9.32 41.40
C GLU A 542 -15.15 8.65 41.60
N LYS A 543 -15.98 8.54 40.56
CA LYS A 543 -17.29 7.89 40.65
C LYS A 543 -17.21 6.43 41.11
N ARG A 544 -16.23 5.65 40.63
CA ARG A 544 -16.01 4.27 41.09
C ARG A 544 -15.61 4.22 42.57
N SER A 545 -14.83 5.19 43.06
CA SER A 545 -14.49 5.31 44.48
C SER A 545 -15.71 5.61 45.36
N TYR A 546 -16.65 6.42 44.86
CA TYR A 546 -17.91 6.69 45.58
C TYR A 546 -18.79 5.44 45.66
N PHE A 547 -18.96 4.70 44.56
CA PHE A 547 -19.78 3.48 44.54
C PHE A 547 -19.18 2.31 45.33
N CYS A 548 -17.84 2.22 45.45
CA CYS A 548 -17.20 1.22 46.31
C CYS A 548 -17.26 1.55 47.82
N HIS A 549 -17.69 2.77 48.19
CA HIS A 549 -17.88 3.15 49.60
C HIS A 549 -19.34 3.03 50.07
N GLU A 550 -20.30 2.77 49.16
CA GLU A 550 -21.71 2.54 49.46
C GLU A 550 -22.11 1.05 49.45
N ILE A 551 -21.15 0.14 49.28
CA ILE A 551 -21.30 -1.32 49.44
C ILE A 551 -20.40 -1.76 50.61
#